data_AF-A0A257KA13-F1
#
_entry.id   AF-A0A257KA13-F1
#
_cell.length_a   1.000
_cell.length_b   1.000
_cell.length_c   1.000
_cell.angle_alpha   90.00
_cell.angle_beta   90.00
_cell.angle_gamma   90.00
#
_symmetry.space_group_name_H-M   'P 1'
#
loop_
_entity.id
_entity.type
_entity.pdbx_description
1 polymer ?
#
loop_
_entity_poly.entity_id
_entity_poly.type
_entity_poly.pdbx_seq_one_letter_code
_entity_poly.pdbx_strand_id
1 'polypeptide(L)'
;GLTLLMDAVSAGLGATIQPGAATLRLRHGDVALVRLSNPRAVRPNLLVSLNDDELSPAALAARVVLADVARNLVNEGRWIGASVHEP
;
A
#
# COMPACT_ATOMS: atom_id res chain seq x y z
N GLY A 1 -13.54 4.76 -8.75
CA GLY A 1 -13.06 5.84 -7.86
C GLY A 1 -11.62 6.17 -8.18
N LEU A 2 -10.67 5.41 -7.63
CA LEU A 2 -9.24 5.68 -7.79
C LEU A 2 -8.76 5.75 -9.25
N THR A 3 -9.13 4.80 -10.10
CA THR A 3 -8.71 4.81 -11.52
C THR A 3 -9.10 6.10 -12.23
N LEU A 4 -10.38 6.49 -12.18
CA LEU A 4 -10.87 7.75 -12.77
C LEU A 4 -10.13 8.98 -12.22
N LEU A 5 -9.85 9.01 -10.92
CA LEU A 5 -9.08 10.09 -10.31
C LEU A 5 -7.65 10.14 -10.88
N MET A 6 -6.99 8.99 -11.01
CA MET A 6 -5.63 8.93 -11.54
C MET A 6 -5.57 9.24 -13.04
N ASP A 7 -6.61 8.89 -13.81
CA ASP A 7 -6.73 9.29 -15.22
C ASP A 7 -6.82 10.81 -15.34
N ALA A 8 -7.64 11.47 -14.50
CA ALA A 8 -7.75 12.92 -14.49
C ALA A 8 -6.43 13.63 -14.10
N VAL A 9 -5.70 13.09 -13.12
CA VAL A 9 -4.39 13.61 -12.70
C VAL A 9 -3.36 13.45 -13.81
N SER A 10 -3.33 12.29 -14.47
CA SER A 10 -2.41 12.02 -15.59
C SER A 10 -2.73 12.88 -16.81
N ALA A 11 -4.00 13.28 -16.99
CA ALA A 11 -4.43 14.25 -18.00
C ALA A 11 -4.13 15.72 -17.62
N GLY A 12 -3.48 15.98 -16.48
CA GLY A 12 -3.12 17.32 -16.04
C GLY A 12 -4.26 18.14 -15.44
N LEU A 13 -5.39 17.51 -15.10
CA LEU A 13 -6.58 18.21 -14.57
C LEU A 13 -6.47 18.54 -13.07
N GLY A 14 -5.42 18.07 -12.40
CA GLY A 14 -5.19 18.38 -10.99
C GLY A 14 -4.10 17.53 -10.35
N ALA A 15 -4.02 17.62 -9.02
CA ALA A 15 -3.11 16.82 -8.19
C ALA A 15 -3.89 16.08 -7.10
N THR A 16 -3.29 15.03 -6.55
CA THR A 16 -3.92 14.21 -5.50
C THR A 16 -2.89 13.67 -4.52
N ILE A 17 -3.34 13.34 -3.32
CA ILE A 17 -2.55 12.61 -2.32
C ILE A 17 -2.95 11.15 -2.39
N GLN A 18 -1.99 10.27 -2.67
CA GLN A 18 -2.22 8.84 -2.78
C GLN A 18 -1.22 8.04 -1.95
N PRO A 19 -1.61 6.86 -1.42
CA PRO A 19 -0.66 5.89 -0.93
C PRO A 19 0.29 5.46 -2.06
N GLY A 20 1.57 5.21 -1.76
CA GLY A 20 2.55 4.81 -2.78
C GLY A 20 2.19 3.53 -3.53
N ALA A 21 1.39 2.63 -2.94
CA ALA A 21 0.87 1.47 -3.65
C ALA A 21 0.01 1.82 -4.88
N ALA A 22 -0.69 2.97 -4.87
CA ALA A 22 -1.48 3.43 -6.01
C ALA A 22 -0.60 3.89 -7.18
N THR A 23 0.66 4.25 -6.93
CA THR A 23 1.57 4.76 -7.97
C THR A 23 2.23 3.65 -8.77
N LEU A 24 2.22 2.39 -8.27
CA LEU A 24 2.79 1.23 -8.97
C LEU A 24 2.12 0.92 -10.31
N ARG A 25 0.90 1.42 -10.54
CA ARG A 25 0.14 1.21 -11.79
C ARG A 25 0.32 2.34 -12.79
N LEU A 26 0.96 3.45 -12.41
CA LEU A 26 1.18 4.60 -13.28
C LEU A 26 2.34 4.31 -14.23
N ARG A 27 2.28 4.83 -15.47
CA ARG A 27 3.42 4.73 -16.37
C ARG A 27 4.45 5.78 -15.97
N HIS A 28 5.71 5.45 -16.15
CA HIS A 28 6.80 6.38 -15.86
C HIS A 28 6.65 7.63 -16.72
N GLY A 29 6.60 8.80 -16.07
CA GLY A 29 6.46 10.09 -16.74
C GLY A 29 5.03 10.64 -16.82
N ASP A 30 3.99 9.85 -16.48
CA ASP A 30 2.60 10.33 -16.53
C ASP A 30 2.34 11.42 -15.47
N VAL A 31 2.98 11.31 -14.31
CA VAL A 31 2.83 12.24 -13.19
C VAL A 31 4.15 12.44 -12.46
N ALA A 32 4.33 13.63 -11.88
CA ALA A 32 5.39 13.86 -10.90
C ALA A 32 4.99 13.31 -9.53
N LEU A 33 5.86 12.51 -8.92
CA LEU A 33 5.65 11.99 -7.56
C LEU A 33 6.45 12.82 -6.57
N VAL A 34 5.76 13.39 -5.58
CA VAL A 34 6.37 14.21 -4.52
C VAL A 34 6.05 13.57 -3.17
N ARG A 35 7.08 13.36 -2.35
CA ARG A 35 6.92 12.81 -1.01
C ARG A 35 6.31 13.84 -0.07
N LEU A 36 5.30 13.44 0.69
CA LEU A 36 4.79 14.26 1.79
C LEU A 36 5.83 14.33 2.92
N SER A 37 6.21 15.55 3.31
CA SER A 37 7.19 15.80 4.38
C SER A 37 6.59 15.73 5.79
N ASN A 38 5.26 15.80 5.92
CA ASN A 38 4.59 15.77 7.21
C ASN A 38 4.67 14.34 7.82
N PRO A 39 5.39 14.15 8.95
CA PRO A 39 5.56 12.83 9.55
C PRO A 39 4.26 12.27 10.14
N ARG A 40 3.22 13.10 10.33
CA ARG A 40 1.90 12.67 10.82
C ARG A 40 0.95 12.26 9.69
N ALA A 41 1.32 12.49 8.42
CA ALA A 41 0.52 12.08 7.27
C ALA A 41 0.75 10.59 6.96
N VAL A 42 0.35 9.73 7.90
CA VAL A 42 0.52 8.28 7.84
C VAL A 42 -0.83 7.58 7.67
N ARG A 43 -0.82 6.43 7.01
CA ARG A 43 -1.98 5.54 6.90
C ARG A 43 -1.58 4.14 7.35
N PRO A 44 -2.07 3.67 8.50
CA PRO A 44 -1.86 2.29 8.93
C PRO A 44 -2.48 1.31 7.91
N ASN A 45 -1.76 0.24 7.61
CA ASN A 45 -2.30 -0.93 6.93
C ASN A 45 -2.35 -2.07 7.94
N LEU A 46 -3.49 -2.73 8.04
CA LEU A 46 -3.74 -3.78 9.02
C LEU A 46 -3.98 -5.10 8.29
N LEU A 47 -3.33 -6.16 8.75
CA LEU A 47 -3.70 -7.53 8.42
C LEU A 47 -4.57 -8.04 9.58
N VAL A 48 -5.82 -8.38 9.29
CA VAL A 48 -6.81 -8.79 10.30
C VAL A 48 -7.35 -10.17 9.94
N SER A 49 -7.49 -11.03 10.94
CA SER A 49 -8.12 -12.34 10.83
C SER A 49 -9.01 -12.61 12.04
N LEU A 50 -9.79 -13.69 11.97
CA LEU A 50 -10.39 -14.29 13.17
C LEU A 50 -9.29 -14.87 14.08
N ASN A 51 -9.69 -15.34 15.26
CA ASN A 51 -8.81 -16.05 16.18
C ASN A 51 -8.40 -17.41 15.62
N ASP A 52 -7.32 -17.97 16.16
CA ASP A 52 -6.69 -19.18 15.63
C ASP A 52 -7.61 -20.41 15.65
N ASP A 53 -8.49 -20.50 16.64
CA ASP A 53 -9.48 -21.58 16.82
C ASP A 53 -10.65 -21.49 15.83
N GLU A 54 -10.88 -20.32 15.25
CA GLU A 54 -11.92 -20.06 14.25
C GLU A 54 -11.41 -20.24 12.81
N LEU A 55 -10.10 -20.42 12.63
CA LEU A 55 -9.46 -20.53 11.31
C LEU A 55 -9.19 -21.98 10.94
N SER A 56 -9.52 -22.32 9.70
CA SER A 56 -9.05 -23.59 9.11
C SER A 56 -7.51 -23.60 8.99
N PRO A 57 -6.86 -24.77 8.90
CA PRO A 57 -5.42 -24.86 8.67
C PRO A 57 -4.92 -24.08 7.45
N ALA A 58 -5.71 -24.06 6.36
CA ALA A 58 -5.39 -23.29 5.16
C ALA A 58 -5.46 -21.77 5.41
N ALA A 59 -6.42 -21.31 6.23
CA ALA A 59 -6.56 -19.89 6.56
C ALA A 59 -5.43 -19.41 7.49
N LEU A 60 -5.01 -20.25 8.45
CA LEU A 60 -3.82 -20.00 9.27
C LEU A 60 -2.56 -19.85 8.40
N ALA A 61 -2.35 -20.77 7.45
CA ALA A 61 -1.24 -20.68 6.52
C ALA A 61 -1.29 -19.41 5.65
N ALA A 62 -2.47 -19.06 5.12
CA ALA A 62 -2.66 -17.85 4.34
C ALA A 62 -2.33 -16.58 5.14
N ARG A 63 -2.73 -16.51 6.42
CA ARG A 63 -2.39 -15.39 7.30
C ARG A 63 -0.88 -15.21 7.45
N VAL A 64 -0.15 -16.30 7.70
CA VAL A 64 1.32 -16.28 7.81
C VAL A 64 1.94 -15.80 6.50
N VAL A 65 1.54 -16.39 5.37
CA VAL A 65 2.06 -16.03 4.05
C VAL A 65 1.77 -14.56 3.71
N LEU A 66 0.56 -14.06 3.99
CA LEU A 66 0.22 -12.65 3.74
C LEU A 66 1.07 -11.70 4.60
N ALA A 67 1.32 -12.04 5.87
CA ALA A 67 2.16 -11.24 6.74
C ALA A 67 3.61 -11.20 6.24
N ASP A 68 4.15 -12.35 5.83
CA ASP A 68 5.52 -12.45 5.31
C ASP A 68 5.67 -11.71 3.97
N VAL A 69 4.74 -11.89 3.04
CA VAL A 69 4.74 -11.17 1.75
C VAL A 69 4.66 -9.66 1.98
N ALA A 70 3.79 -9.19 2.88
CA ALA A 70 3.69 -7.78 3.18
C ALA A 70 5.01 -7.21 3.73
N ARG A 71 5.64 -7.89 4.70
CA ARG A 71 6.94 -7.47 5.25
C ARG A 71 8.03 -7.47 4.18
N ASN A 72 8.10 -8.52 3.36
CA ASN A 72 9.10 -8.61 2.29
C ASN A 72 8.94 -7.49 1.25
N LEU A 73 7.71 -7.19 0.82
CA LEU A 73 7.48 -6.08 -0.12
C LEU A 73 7.89 -4.72 0.44
N VAL A 74 7.72 -4.50 1.74
CA VAL A 74 8.17 -3.28 2.41
C VAL A 74 9.70 -3.24 2.50
N ASN A 75 10.32 -4.32 2.97
CA ASN A 75 11.78 -4.43 3.15
C ASN A 75 12.54 -4.35 1.81
N GLU A 76 11.97 -4.91 0.75
CA GLU A 76 12.50 -4.83 -0.63
C GLU A 76 12.24 -3.46 -1.29
N GLY A 77 11.54 -2.53 -0.63
CA GLY A 77 11.19 -1.22 -1.19
C GLY A 77 10.16 -1.26 -2.33
N ARG A 78 9.54 -2.43 -2.57
CA ARG A 78 8.53 -2.63 -3.61
C ARG A 78 7.16 -2.09 -3.23
N TRP A 79 6.92 -1.90 -1.93
CA TRP A 79 5.81 -1.10 -1.42
C TRP A 79 6.28 0.33 -1.16
N ILE A 80 6.15 1.19 -2.17
CA ILE A 80 6.65 2.57 -2.12
C ILE A 80 6.06 3.34 -0.94
N GLY A 81 6.94 3.92 -0.12
CA GLY A 81 6.58 4.78 1.01
C GLY A 81 6.01 4.06 2.23
N ALA A 82 5.96 2.73 2.23
CA ALA A 82 5.60 1.96 3.41
C ALA A 82 6.81 1.67 4.30
N SER A 83 6.56 1.49 5.59
CA SER A 83 7.53 1.01 6.58
C SER A 83 6.84 -0.05 7.44
N VAL A 84 7.61 -1.03 7.92
CA VAL A 84 7.09 -2.01 8.87
C VAL A 84 6.81 -1.28 10.18
N HIS A 85 5.64 -1.50 10.77
CA HIS A 85 5.34 -1.01 12.10
C HIS A 85 5.95 -1.98 13.12
N GLU A 86 6.91 -1.49 13.89
CA GLU A 86 7.36 -2.16 15.10
C GLU A 86 6.40 -1.74 16.24
N PRO A 87 5.80 -2.71 16.96
CA PRO A 87 4.94 -2.44 18.11
C PRO A 87 5.70 -1.88 19.31
#